data_AF-A0A382WN84-F1
#
_entry.id   AF-A0A382WN84-F1
#
_cell.length_a   1.000
_cell.length_b   1.000
_cell.length_c   1.000
_cell.angle_alpha   90.00
_cell.angle_beta   90.00
_cell.angle_gamma   90.00
#
_symmetry.space_group_name_H-M   'P 1'
#
loop_
_entity.id
_entity.type
_entity.pdbx_description
1 polymer ?
#
loop_
_entity_poly.entity_id
_entity_poly.type
_entity_poly.pdbx_seq_one_letter_code
_entity_poly.pdbx_strand_id
1 'polypeptide(L)'
;MAGVARTNGIGHAHETLYSTANLGFYTINVGSNLASEGGIGKALEAVAQAINPLAFDSEGTSGLVNVVVDDSQWDADSLDAVIQNLGTAVGSGNYNASASAATKGGQFIVSA
;
A
#
# COMPACT_ATOMS: atom_id res chain seq x y z
N MET A 1 -36.17 5.97 1.07
CA MET A 1 -35.77 5.45 2.39
C MET A 1 -34.29 5.81 2.58
N ALA A 2 -34.01 6.95 3.22
CA ALA A 2 -32.64 7.44 3.43
C ALA A 2 -32.03 6.71 4.64
N GLY A 3 -31.44 5.53 4.40
CA GLY A 3 -30.90 4.67 5.46
C GLY A 3 -29.65 5.24 6.16
N VAL A 4 -28.96 6.20 5.53
CA VAL A 4 -27.71 6.77 6.04
C VAL A 4 -27.78 8.31 5.91
N ALA A 5 -28.38 8.96 6.90
CA ALA A 5 -28.17 10.39 7.12
C ALA A 5 -26.93 10.57 8.00
N ARG A 6 -26.22 11.71 7.92
CA ARG A 6 -25.03 12.01 8.77
C ARG A 6 -25.28 11.82 10.27
N THR A 7 -26.54 11.90 10.69
CA THR A 7 -27.01 11.72 12.07
C THR A 7 -27.17 10.25 12.48
N ASN A 8 -27.26 9.31 11.53
CA ASN A 8 -27.56 7.89 11.81
C ASN A 8 -26.31 7.01 11.99
N GLY A 9 -25.11 7.57 11.82
CA GLY A 9 -23.84 6.83 11.91
C GLY A 9 -23.62 5.85 10.74
N ILE A 10 -22.49 5.15 10.75
CA ILE A 10 -22.04 4.24 9.67
C ILE A 10 -22.60 2.81 9.79
N GLY A 11 -23.43 2.51 10.81
CA GLY A 11 -24.06 1.19 11.01
C GLY A 11 -23.12 0.04 11.40
N HIS A 12 -21.81 0.18 11.16
CA HIS A 12 -20.77 -0.80 11.47
C HIS A 12 -19.57 -0.08 12.08
N ALA A 13 -19.38 -0.20 13.39
CA ALA A 13 -18.36 0.56 14.14
C ALA A 13 -17.05 -0.24 14.41
N HIS A 14 -16.98 -1.50 13.97
CA HIS A 14 -15.84 -2.38 14.22
C HIS A 14 -15.65 -3.38 13.07
N GLU A 15 -14.39 -3.62 12.68
CA GLU A 15 -13.93 -4.63 11.68
C GLU A 15 -14.47 -4.51 10.24
N THR A 16 -15.43 -3.62 9.98
CA THR A 16 -15.97 -3.39 8.64
C THR A 16 -15.45 -2.08 8.07
N LEU A 17 -14.76 -2.16 6.92
CA LEU A 17 -14.38 -0.97 6.17
C LEU A 17 -15.63 -0.38 5.48
N TYR A 18 -15.97 0.85 5.83
CA TYR A 18 -16.97 1.63 5.12
C TYR A 18 -16.30 2.72 4.30
N SER A 19 -16.46 2.66 2.99
CA SER A 19 -15.97 3.68 2.07
C SER A 19 -17.04 3.98 1.03
N THR A 20 -17.24 5.26 0.72
CA THR A 20 -18.09 5.70 -0.39
C THR A 20 -17.38 5.65 -1.75
N ALA A 21 -16.06 5.44 -1.73
CA ALA A 21 -15.21 5.23 -2.91
C ALA A 21 -14.67 3.80 -2.93
N ASN A 22 -14.21 3.35 -4.10
CA ASN A 22 -13.70 2.00 -4.28
C ASN A 22 -12.23 1.88 -3.82
N LEU A 23 -12.01 2.05 -2.51
CA LEU A 23 -10.68 2.09 -1.91
C LEU A 23 -10.24 0.68 -1.49
N GLY A 24 -9.08 0.27 -1.97
CA GLY A 24 -8.37 -0.93 -1.54
C GLY A 24 -7.24 -0.54 -0.60
N PHE A 25 -7.27 -1.04 0.63
CA PHE A 25 -6.21 -0.83 1.62
C PHE A 25 -5.32 -2.07 1.63
N TYR A 26 -4.02 -1.87 1.45
CA TYR A 26 -3.04 -2.95 1.42
C TYR A 26 -1.85 -2.64 2.30
N THR A 27 -1.38 -3.67 3.02
CA THR A 27 -0.09 -3.69 3.67
C THR A 27 0.85 -4.52 2.81
N ILE A 28 1.98 -3.96 2.42
CA ILE A 28 2.96 -4.60 1.55
C ILE A 28 4.24 -4.78 2.35
N ASN A 29 4.67 -6.03 2.47
CA ASN A 29 6.00 -6.35 2.96
C ASN A 29 6.91 -6.53 1.75
N VAL A 30 7.80 -5.57 1.49
CA VAL A 30 8.79 -5.69 0.41
C VAL A 30 10.04 -6.48 0.84
N GLY A 31 10.06 -7.00 2.06
CA GLY A 31 11.05 -7.95 2.57
C GLY A 31 12.17 -7.26 3.34
N SER A 32 13.09 -6.61 2.62
CA SER A 32 14.31 -6.04 3.20
C SER A 32 14.13 -4.59 3.70
N ASN A 33 15.09 -4.12 4.50
CA ASN A 33 15.10 -2.80 5.10
C ASN A 33 15.00 -1.67 4.06
N LEU A 34 14.03 -0.77 4.24
CA LEU A 34 13.77 0.39 3.38
C LEU A 34 14.27 1.73 3.95
N ALA A 35 14.96 1.73 5.10
CA ALA A 35 15.35 2.97 5.79
C ALA A 35 16.17 3.95 4.94
N SER A 36 16.86 3.48 3.91
CA SER A 36 17.68 4.30 3.00
C SER A 36 17.09 4.46 1.61
N GLU A 37 15.87 3.96 1.39
CA GLU A 37 15.23 3.90 0.08
C GLU A 37 14.12 4.95 -0.13
N GLY A 38 13.97 5.91 0.80
CA GLY A 38 12.94 6.97 0.75
C GLY A 38 13.29 8.21 -0.07
N GLY A 39 14.30 8.14 -0.94
CA GLY A 39 14.75 9.29 -1.76
C GLY A 39 14.27 9.26 -3.21
N ILE A 40 14.47 10.36 -3.92
CA ILE A 40 14.29 10.41 -5.38
C ILE A 40 15.31 9.46 -6.04
N GLY A 41 14.86 8.69 -7.03
CA GLY A 41 15.60 7.65 -7.71
C GLY A 41 15.85 6.39 -6.87
N LYS A 42 15.14 6.21 -5.76
CA LYS A 42 15.25 5.04 -4.86
C LYS A 42 14.08 4.08 -5.01
N ALA A 43 14.17 2.94 -4.34
CA ALA A 43 13.20 1.86 -4.50
C ALA A 43 11.76 2.26 -4.14
N LEU A 44 11.55 3.06 -3.08
CA LEU A 44 10.19 3.47 -2.70
C LEU A 44 9.53 4.35 -3.75
N GLU A 45 10.28 5.24 -4.39
CA GLU A 45 9.75 6.04 -5.50
C GLU A 45 9.39 5.15 -6.70
N ALA A 46 10.25 4.19 -7.05
CA ALA A 46 9.98 3.26 -8.15
C ALA A 46 8.71 2.42 -7.88
N VAL A 47 8.52 1.96 -6.65
CA VAL A 47 7.29 1.25 -6.23
C VAL A 47 6.07 2.17 -6.34
N ALA A 48 6.15 3.40 -5.83
CA ALA A 48 5.04 4.35 -5.91
C ALA A 48 4.67 4.70 -7.36
N GLN A 49 5.66 4.85 -8.25
CA GLN A 49 5.42 5.09 -9.69
C GLN A 49 4.78 3.88 -10.38
N ALA A 50 5.13 2.66 -9.98
CA ALA A 50 4.60 1.45 -10.59
C ALA A 50 3.12 1.21 -10.24
N ILE A 51 2.73 1.48 -8.98
CA ILE A 51 1.37 1.20 -8.49
C ILE A 51 0.44 2.41 -8.56
N ASN A 52 0.96 3.63 -8.68
CA ASN A 52 0.21 4.90 -8.71
C ASN A 52 -0.84 5.01 -7.59
N PRO A 53 -0.42 4.98 -6.31
CA PRO A 53 -1.31 4.88 -5.18
C PRO A 53 -2.04 6.21 -4.88
N LEU A 54 -3.23 6.12 -4.29
CA LEU A 54 -3.99 7.26 -3.76
C LEU A 54 -3.40 7.79 -2.45
N ALA A 55 -2.83 6.90 -1.64
CA ALA A 55 -2.03 7.22 -0.47
C ALA A 55 -0.91 6.19 -0.34
N PHE A 56 0.27 6.65 0.05
CA PHE A 56 1.46 5.83 0.18
C PHE A 56 2.22 6.26 1.42
N ASP A 57 2.54 5.29 2.26
CA ASP A 57 3.37 5.50 3.42
C ASP A 57 4.30 4.31 3.62
N SER A 58 5.56 4.58 3.93
CA SER A 58 6.57 3.54 4.14
C SER A 58 7.21 3.78 5.48
N GLU A 59 7.00 2.85 6.41
CA GLU A 59 7.36 3.04 7.79
C GLU A 59 8.34 2.00 8.30
N GLY A 60 9.29 2.49 9.09
CA GLY A 60 10.28 1.68 9.78
C GLY A 60 11.29 0.96 8.89
N THR A 61 12.10 0.12 9.54
CA THR A 61 13.20 -0.62 8.90
C THR A 61 12.81 -2.04 8.48
N SER A 62 11.55 -2.42 8.68
CA SER A 62 11.06 -3.78 8.40
C SER A 62 10.43 -3.92 7.01
N GLY A 63 10.55 -2.90 6.17
CA GLY A 63 10.07 -2.96 4.79
C GLY A 63 8.54 -2.95 4.66
N LEU A 64 7.83 -2.41 5.66
CA LEU A 64 6.38 -2.29 5.64
C LEU A 64 5.98 -1.03 4.88
N VAL A 65 5.14 -1.20 3.87
CA VAL A 65 4.57 -0.12 3.07
C VAL A 65 3.04 -0.23 3.13
N ASN A 66 2.41 0.86 3.53
CA ASN A 66 0.97 0.99 3.65
C ASN A 66 0.46 1.79 2.44
N VAL A 67 -0.38 1.16 1.62
CA VAL A 67 -0.89 1.78 0.40
C VAL A 67 -2.40 1.75 0.31
N VAL A 68 -2.96 2.79 -0.30
CA VAL A 68 -4.36 2.86 -0.71
C VAL A 68 -4.40 2.99 -2.23
N VAL A 69 -5.17 2.13 -2.88
CA VAL A 69 -5.33 2.07 -4.35
C VAL A 69 -6.82 2.02 -4.72
N ASP A 70 -7.14 2.17 -6.01
CA ASP A 70 -8.48 1.84 -6.51
C ASP A 70 -8.63 0.31 -6.60
N ASP A 71 -9.52 -0.24 -5.78
CA ASP A 71 -9.76 -1.69 -5.65
C ASP A 71 -10.40 -2.31 -6.90
N SER A 72 -10.79 -1.51 -7.90
CA SER A 72 -11.31 -2.01 -9.18
C SER A 72 -10.19 -2.32 -10.17
N GLN A 73 -9.02 -1.76 -9.95
CA GLN A 73 -7.85 -1.90 -10.81
C GLN A 73 -6.78 -2.79 -10.19
N TRP A 74 -6.80 -2.94 -8.88
CA TRP A 74 -5.75 -3.59 -8.11
C TRP A 74 -6.31 -4.60 -7.12
N ASP A 75 -5.70 -5.78 -7.13
CA ASP A 75 -5.78 -6.80 -6.09
C ASP A 75 -4.36 -7.10 -5.53
N ALA A 76 -4.29 -7.90 -4.46
CA ALA A 76 -3.02 -8.24 -3.81
C ALA A 76 -2.02 -8.92 -4.76
N ASP A 77 -2.46 -9.87 -5.58
CA ASP A 77 -1.60 -10.62 -6.49
C ASP A 77 -1.06 -9.70 -7.60
N SER A 78 -1.90 -8.78 -8.10
CA SER A 78 -1.50 -7.80 -9.12
C SER A 78 -0.47 -6.78 -8.59
N LEU A 79 -0.61 -6.35 -7.34
CA LEU A 79 0.34 -5.46 -6.67
C LEU A 79 1.70 -6.16 -6.52
N ASP A 80 1.69 -7.41 -6.06
CA ASP A 80 2.91 -8.20 -5.96
C ASP A 80 3.58 -8.43 -7.30
N ALA A 81 2.81 -8.79 -8.33
CA ALA A 81 3.35 -9.01 -9.67
C ALA A 81 4.06 -7.75 -10.20
N VAL A 82 3.47 -6.56 -10.02
CA VAL A 82 4.06 -5.30 -10.49
C VAL A 82 5.32 -4.94 -9.70
N ILE A 83 5.32 -5.10 -8.38
CA ILE A 83 6.48 -4.78 -7.54
C ILE A 83 7.63 -5.76 -7.81
N GLN A 84 7.34 -7.06 -7.91
CA GLN A 84 8.35 -8.06 -8.22
C GLN A 84 8.94 -7.89 -9.63
N ASN A 85 8.14 -7.38 -10.59
CA ASN A 85 8.62 -7.09 -11.94
C ASN A 85 9.61 -5.92 -12.00
N LEU A 86 9.74 -5.11 -10.94
CA LEU A 86 10.85 -4.14 -10.81
C LEU A 86 12.22 -4.85 -10.69
N GLY A 87 12.22 -6.11 -10.26
CA GLY A 87 13.39 -6.98 -10.23
C GLY A 87 14.28 -6.81 -9.01
N THR A 88 15.55 -7.17 -9.17
CA THR A 88 16.51 -7.32 -8.06
C THR A 88 17.44 -6.11 -7.86
N ALA A 89 17.30 -5.07 -8.68
CA ALA A 89 18.18 -3.89 -8.67
C ALA A 89 17.37 -2.61 -8.90
N VAL A 90 16.45 -2.34 -7.98
CA VAL A 90 15.53 -1.21 -8.06
C VAL A 90 16.18 0.05 -7.49
N GLY A 91 16.14 1.13 -8.27
CA GLY A 91 16.69 2.43 -7.90
C GLY A 91 18.20 2.43 -7.68
N SER A 92 18.72 3.59 -7.30
CA SER A 92 20.16 3.77 -7.03
C SER A 92 20.67 3.03 -5.78
N GLY A 93 19.76 2.45 -4.98
CA GLY A 93 20.10 1.58 -3.85
C GLY A 93 20.33 0.11 -4.23
N ASN A 94 20.03 -0.28 -5.48
CA ASN A 94 20.02 -1.68 -5.93
C ASN A 94 19.15 -2.57 -5.03
N TYR A 95 17.97 -2.08 -4.65
CA TYR A 95 17.06 -2.81 -3.80
C TYR A 95 16.52 -4.07 -4.51
N ASN A 96 16.34 -5.15 -3.77
CA ASN A 96 15.74 -6.37 -4.31
C ASN A 96 14.24 -6.42 -3.99
N ALA A 97 13.39 -6.19 -4.98
CA ALA A 97 11.94 -6.21 -4.86
C ALA A 97 11.30 -7.58 -5.20
N SER A 98 12.10 -8.61 -5.52
CA SER A 98 11.61 -9.88 -6.05
C SER A 98 10.79 -10.75 -5.08
N ALA A 99 10.62 -10.32 -3.83
CA ALA A 99 9.98 -11.09 -2.77
C ALA A 99 8.89 -10.28 -2.03
N SER A 100 8.25 -9.32 -2.72
CA SER A 100 7.13 -8.59 -2.11
C SER A 100 5.96 -9.51 -1.79
N ALA A 101 5.26 -9.17 -0.71
CA ALA A 101 4.01 -9.80 -0.32
C ALA A 101 2.99 -8.73 0.08
N ALA A 102 1.96 -8.55 -0.74
CA ALA A 102 0.84 -7.66 -0.50
C ALA A 102 -0.29 -8.41 0.23
N THR A 103 -0.83 -7.78 1.27
CA THR A 103 -1.97 -8.29 2.03
C THR A 103 -3.06 -7.26 2.04
N LYS A 104 -4.29 -7.67 1.65
CA LYS A 104 -5.46 -6.79 1.72
C LYS A 104 -5.85 -6.58 3.20
N GLY A 105 -6.03 -5.31 3.57
CA GLY A 105 -6.26 -4.90 4.96
C GLY A 105 -5.00 -4.99 5.83
N GLY A 106 -5.20 -5.08 7.14
CA GLY A 106 -4.13 -5.11 8.14
C GLY A 106 -4.03 -3.82 8.96
N GLN A 107 -3.02 -3.74 9.82
CA GLN A 107 -2.76 -2.54 10.60
C GLN A 107 -2.11 -1.48 9.72
N PHE A 108 -2.85 -0.42 9.43
CA PHE A 108 -2.33 0.76 8.74
C PHE A 108 -1.67 1.67 9.78
N ILE A 109 -0.35 1.79 9.72
CA ILE A 109 0.45 2.67 10.57
C ILE A 109 0.82 3.86 9.72
N VAL A 110 0.50 5.06 10.19
CA VAL A 110 0.92 6.32 9.55
C VAL A 110 1.48 7.20 10.65
N SER A 111 2.80 7.40 10.66
CA SER A 111 3.47 8.34 11.55
C SER A 111 4.02 9.50 10.74
N ALA A 112 3.58 10.72 11.08
CA ALA A 112 4.09 11.94 10.43
C ALA A 112 5.52 12.28 10.90
#